data_AF-A0A497HY77-F1
#
_entry.id   AF-A0A497HY77-F1
#
_cell.length_a   1.000
_cell.length_b   1.000
_cell.length_c   1.000
_cell.angle_alpha   90.00
_cell.angle_beta   90.00
_cell.angle_gamma   90.00
#
_symmetry.space_group_name_H-M   'P 1'
#
loop_
_entity.id
_entity.type
_entity.pdbx_description
1 polymer ?
#
loop_
_entity_poly.entity_id
_entity_poly.type
_entity_poly.pdbx_seq_one_letter_code
_entity_poly.pdbx_strand_id
1 'polypeptide(L)' 'MMVAKRVRSVVPSKIRELFEKASKMEDVISLGIGEPDFDTPQFIKDAAVRALKSGETKYTSNLGILKLREAVSEKYKKE' A
#
# COMPACT_ATOMS: atom_id res chain seq x y z
N MET A 1 -21.40 3.70 -22.12
CA MET A 1 -20.85 2.50 -21.45
C MET A 1 -21.59 2.30 -20.13
N MET A 2 -22.21 1.15 -19.86
CA MET A 2 -22.93 0.90 -18.61
C MET A 2 -22.08 0.07 -17.63
N VAL A 3 -21.96 0.54 -16.40
CA VAL A 3 -21.37 -0.23 -15.27
C VAL A 3 -22.45 -0.98 -14.50
N ALA A 4 -22.04 -2.04 -13.78
CA ALA A 4 -22.91 -2.88 -12.95
C ALA A 4 -23.64 -2.07 -11.86
N LYS A 5 -24.87 -2.48 -11.50
CA LYS A 5 -25.73 -1.76 -10.53
C LYS A 5 -25.05 -1.49 -9.17
N ARG A 6 -24.31 -2.48 -8.63
CA ARG A 6 -23.53 -2.34 -7.39
C ARG A 6 -22.42 -1.29 -7.44
N VAL A 7 -21.88 -1.01 -8.62
CA VAL A 7 -20.86 0.04 -8.78
C VAL A 7 -21.53 1.41 -8.73
N ARG A 8 -22.77 1.53 -9.24
CA ARG A 8 -23.52 2.80 -9.23
C ARG A 8 -23.89 3.26 -7.83
N SER A 9 -23.96 2.37 -6.84
CA SER A 9 -24.22 2.73 -5.45
C SER A 9 -22.99 3.20 -4.67
N VAL A 10 -21.78 3.08 -5.25
CA VAL A 10 -20.56 3.59 -4.62
C VAL A 10 -20.48 5.09 -4.86
N VAL A 11 -20.67 5.86 -3.80
CA VAL A 11 -20.58 7.33 -3.86
C VAL A 11 -19.11 7.79 -3.86
N PRO A 12 -18.81 8.97 -4.43
CA PRO A 12 -17.49 9.58 -4.32
C PRO A 12 -17.05 9.76 -2.85
N SER A 13 -15.74 9.65 -2.61
CA SER A 13 -15.17 9.79 -1.27
C SER A 13 -15.06 11.26 -0.87
N LYS A 14 -15.80 11.65 0.17
CA LYS A 14 -15.68 12.99 0.78
C LYS A 14 -14.28 13.26 1.34
N ILE A 15 -13.54 12.21 1.76
CA ILE A 15 -12.16 12.34 2.23
C ILE A 15 -11.27 12.83 1.07
N ARG A 16 -11.47 12.30 -0.15
CA ARG A 16 -10.73 12.78 -1.32
C ARG A 16 -11.07 14.22 -1.69
N GLU A 17 -12.34 14.61 -1.61
CA GLU A 17 -12.74 16.01 -1.84
C GLU A 17 -12.06 16.97 -0.85
N LEU A 18 -11.91 16.56 0.41
CA LEU A 18 -11.18 17.33 1.42
C LEU A 18 -9.69 17.45 1.07
N PHE A 19 -9.04 16.33 0.72
CA PHE A 19 -7.62 16.33 0.32
C PHE A 19 -7.35 17.21 -0.91
N GLU A 20 -8.22 17.18 -1.92
CA GLU A 20 -8.08 18.03 -3.12
C GLU A 20 -8.27 19.53 -2.83
N LYS A 21 -9.07 19.88 -1.81
CA LYS A 21 -9.21 21.27 -1.36
C LYS A 21 -7.97 21.69 -0.57
N ALA A 22 -7.55 20.86 0.39
CA ALA A 22 -6.39 21.12 1.23
C ALA A 22 -5.09 21.28 0.42
N SER A 23 -4.91 20.51 -0.66
CA SER A 23 -3.70 20.61 -1.51
C SER A 23 -3.60 21.90 -2.32
N LYS A 24 -4.67 22.70 -2.40
CA LYS A 24 -4.71 23.99 -3.10
C LYS A 24 -4.59 25.18 -2.14
N MET A 25 -4.46 24.91 -0.84
CA MET A 25 -4.40 25.92 0.21
C MET A 25 -2.98 25.93 0.79
N GLU A 26 -2.44 27.12 1.01
CA GLU A 26 -1.18 27.28 1.74
C GLU A 26 -1.43 27.17 3.26
N ASP A 27 -0.40 26.80 4.02
CA ASP A 27 -0.41 26.73 5.48
C ASP A 27 -1.46 25.81 6.12
N VAL A 28 -1.83 24.71 5.44
CA VAL A 28 -2.74 23.69 5.99
C VAL A 28 -1.97 22.62 6.77
N ILE A 29 -2.39 22.37 8.01
CA ILE A 29 -1.96 21.20 8.79
C ILE A 29 -2.91 20.04 8.47
N SER A 30 -2.39 19.01 7.81
CA SER A 30 -3.17 17.82 7.45
C SER A 30 -3.17 16.79 8.58
N LEU A 31 -4.31 16.64 9.26
CA LEU A 31 -4.55 15.63 10.30
C LEU A 31 -5.36 14.42 9.78
N GLY A 32 -5.61 14.37 8.48
CA GLY A 32 -6.43 13.33 7.83
C GLY A 32 -5.63 12.23 7.14
N ILE A 33 -4.30 12.25 7.22
CA ILE A 33 -3.42 11.27 6.57
C ILE A 33 -3.55 9.92 7.29
N GLY A 34 -3.83 8.87 6.51
CA GLY A 34 -4.01 7.50 7.02
C GLY A 34 -2.78 6.60 6.84
N GLU A 35 -1.66 7.16 6.40
CA GLU A 35 -0.38 6.48 6.23
C GLU A 35 0.68 7.06 7.17
N PRO A 36 1.74 6.31 7.51
CA PRO A 36 2.84 6.84 8.29
C PRO A 36 3.60 7.96 7.58
N ASP A 37 4.17 8.88 8.35
CA ASP A 37 4.99 10.00 7.88
C ASP A 37 6.47 9.65 7.69
N PHE A 38 6.89 8.47 8.14
CA PHE A 38 8.25 7.97 7.98
C PHE A 38 8.42 7.18 6.68
N ASP A 39 9.64 7.24 6.16
CA ASP A 39 10.03 6.49 4.97
C ASP A 39 10.23 4.99 5.28
N THR A 40 10.13 4.15 4.26
CA THR A 40 10.42 2.72 4.37
C THR A 40 11.88 2.50 4.83
N PRO A 41 12.14 1.67 5.86
CA PRO A 41 13.50 1.38 6.32
C PRO A 41 14.45 0.94 5.21
N GLN A 42 15.70 1.44 5.23
CA GLN A 42 16.67 1.24 4.15
C GLN A 42 16.94 -0.24 3.82
N PHE A 43 17.02 -1.11 4.83
CA PHE A 43 17.27 -2.53 4.61
C PHE A 43 16.16 -3.24 3.80
N ILE A 44 14.93 -2.72 3.85
CA ILE A 44 13.80 -3.22 3.06
C ILE A 44 13.96 -2.77 1.61
N LYS A 45 14.30 -1.50 1.38
CA LYS A 45 14.60 -0.96 0.05
C LYS A 45 15.74 -1.74 -0.62
N ASP A 46 16.80 -2.01 0.12
CA ASP A 46 17.94 -2.78 -0.38
C ASP A 46 17.55 -4.22 -0.73
N ALA A 47 16.67 -4.85 0.05
CA ALA A 47 16.15 -6.19 -0.25
C ALA A 47 15.32 -6.20 -1.55
N ALA A 48 14.48 -5.19 -1.77
CA ALA A 48 13.73 -5.03 -3.01
C ALA A 48 14.66 -4.83 -4.22
N VAL A 49 15.68 -3.97 -4.08
CA VAL A 49 16.70 -3.77 -5.14
C VAL A 49 17.46 -5.06 -5.44
N ARG A 50 17.82 -5.85 -4.41
CA ARG A 50 18.47 -7.16 -4.62
C ARG A 50 17.56 -8.12 -5.37
N ALA A 51 16.29 -8.23 -4.99
CA ALA A 51 15.33 -9.10 -5.66
C ALA A 51 15.18 -8.74 -7.16
N LEU A 52 15.10 -7.45 -7.48
CA LEU A 52 15.07 -6.97 -8.86
C LEU A 52 16.35 -7.35 -9.62
N LYS A 53 17.53 -7.14 -9.01
CA LYS A 53 18.82 -7.50 -9.61
C LYS A 53 18.99 -9.00 -9.82
N SER A 54 18.40 -9.84 -8.96
CA SER A 54 18.43 -11.30 -9.09
C SER A 54 17.35 -11.85 -10.03
N GLY A 55 16.58 -10.99 -10.70
CA GLY A 55 15.59 -11.40 -11.69
C GLY A 55 14.27 -11.91 -11.11
N GLU A 56 13.98 -11.65 -9.83
CA GLU A 56 12.73 -12.04 -9.15
C GLU A 56 11.55 -11.17 -9.64
N THR A 57 11.12 -11.42 -10.88
CA THR A 57 10.18 -10.58 -11.66
C THR A 57 9.04 -11.38 -12.29
N LYS A 58 8.99 -12.68 -12.04
CA LYS A 58 8.00 -13.60 -12.62
C LYS A 58 6.91 -13.91 -11.61
N TYR A 59 5.83 -14.50 -12.12
CA TYR A 59 4.74 -14.95 -11.27
C TYR A 59 5.23 -15.89 -10.17
N THR A 60 4.65 -15.71 -8.99
CA THR A 60 4.81 -16.61 -7.85
C THR A 60 3.57 -17.47 -7.72
N SER A 61 3.52 -18.33 -6.71
CA SER A 61 2.25 -18.97 -6.32
C SER A 61 1.17 -17.92 -6.03
N ASN A 62 -0.10 -18.26 -6.27
CA ASN A 62 -1.25 -17.46 -5.86
C ASN A 62 -1.28 -17.20 -4.34
N LEU A 63 -0.63 -18.05 -3.55
CA LEU A 63 -0.47 -17.88 -2.10
C LEU A 63 0.66 -16.89 -1.73
N GLY A 64 1.43 -16.41 -2.71
CA GLY A 64 2.69 -15.69 -2.49
C GLY A 64 3.90 -16.62 -2.29
N ILE A 65 5.09 -16.03 -2.19
CA ILE A 65 6.35 -16.77 -2.01
C ILE A 65 6.39 -17.50 -0.67
N LEU A 66 6.88 -18.74 -0.66
CA LEU A 66 6.93 -19.58 0.55
C LEU A 66 7.71 -18.89 1.68
N LYS A 67 8.89 -18.32 1.37
CA LYS A 67 9.73 -17.62 2.35
C LYS A 67 9.00 -16.51 3.11
N LEU A 68 8.12 -15.76 2.45
CA LEU A 68 7.33 -14.71 3.10
C LEU A 68 6.27 -15.32 4.01
N ARG A 69 5.57 -16.37 3.56
CA ARG A 69 4.55 -17.06 4.36
C ARG A 69 5.14 -17.66 5.64
N GLU A 70 6.30 -18.30 5.53
CA GLU A 70 7.03 -18.83 6.69
C GLU A 70 7.49 -17.72 7.63
N ALA A 71 8.08 -16.64 7.11
CA ALA A 71 8.52 -15.51 7.92
C ALA A 71 7.36 -14.84 8.69
N VAL A 72 6.20 -14.68 8.05
CA VAL A 72 4.99 -14.17 8.71
C VAL A 72 4.51 -15.15 9.77
N SER A 73 4.42 -16.45 9.48
CA SER A 73 4.02 -17.45 10.48
C SER A 73 4.93 -17.44 11.71
N GLU A 74 6.24 -17.39 11.50
CA GLU A 74 7.22 -17.35 12.59
C GLU A 74 7.16 -16.04 13.39
N LYS A 75 6.86 -14.90 12.75
CA LYS A 75 6.61 -13.65 13.48
C LYS A 75 5.45 -13.83 14.47
N TYR A 76 4.31 -14.37 14.01
CA TYR A 76 3.11 -14.56 14.84
C TYR A 76 3.27 -15.62 15.93
N LYS A 77 4.21 -16.56 15.81
CA LYS A 77 4.51 -17.53 16.89
C LYS A 77 5.38 -16.95 18.00
N LYS A 78 6.12 -15.87 17.72
CA LYS A 78 7.04 -15.22 18.66
C LYS A 78 6.37 -14.11 19.47
N GLU A 79 5.23 -13.62 19.00
CA GLU A 79 4.33 -12.69 19.70
C GLU A 79 3.35 -13.47 20.59
#